data_AF-A0A0U5MD31-F1
#
_entry.id   AF-A0A0U5MD31-F1
#
_cell.length_a   1.000
_cell.length_b   1.000
_cell.length_c   1.000
_cell.angle_alpha   90.00
_cell.angle_beta   90.00
_cell.angle_gamma   90.00
#
_symmetry.space_group_name_H-M   'P 1'
#
loop_
_entity.id
_entity.type
_entity.pdbx_description
1 polymer ?
#
loop_
_entity_poly.entity_id
_entity_poly.type
_entity_poly.pdbx_seq_one_letter_code
_entity_poly.pdbx_strand_id
1 'polypeptide(L)' 'MATMNVSLPDPMREWVDSQVKGGVYANVSDYIRDLIRHDQQRRQALEAAIAEGLDSGRSPRKAEDIMAEAKSRLVRG' A
#
# COMPACT_ATOMS: atom_id res chain seq x y z
N MET A 1 24.46 9.32 -5.72
CA MET A 1 23.56 8.29 -5.14
C MET A 1 24.35 7.46 -4.17
N ALA A 2 23.76 7.07 -3.04
CA ALA A 2 24.34 6.05 -2.18
C ALA A 2 24.13 4.67 -2.80
N THR A 3 25.14 3.81 -2.76
CA THR A 3 25.05 2.44 -3.28
C THR A 3 24.69 1.49 -2.14
N MET A 4 23.70 0.62 -2.37
CA MET A 4 23.28 -0.41 -1.42
C MET A 4 23.30 -1.76 -2.14
N ASN A 5 24.03 -2.73 -1.58
CA ASN A 5 24.08 -4.10 -2.10
C ASN A 5 23.08 -4.96 -1.35
N VAL A 6 22.29 -5.74 -2.09
CA VAL A 6 21.27 -6.64 -1.53
C VAL A 6 21.43 -8.01 -2.19
N SER A 7 21.59 -9.06 -1.38
CA SER A 7 21.61 -10.44 -1.85
C SER A 7 20.18 -10.99 -1.89
N LEU A 8 19.79 -11.55 -3.03
CA LEU A 8 18.49 -12.16 -3.23
C LEU A 8 18.67 -13.65 -3.59
N PRO A 9 17.79 -14.54 -3.08
CA PRO A 9 17.67 -15.90 -3.60
C PRO A 9 17.36 -15.89 -5.09
N ASP A 10 17.77 -16.95 -5.80
CA ASP A 10 17.63 -17.03 -7.26
C ASP A 10 16.18 -16.82 -7.74
N PRO A 11 15.13 -17.40 -7.10
CA PRO A 11 13.75 -17.15 -7.54
C PRO A 11 13.33 -15.67 -7.45
N MET A 12 13.85 -14.94 -6.46
CA MET A 12 13.55 -13.51 -6.32
C MET A 12 14.31 -12.68 -7.35
N ARG A 13 15.54 -13.07 -7.70
CA ARG A 13 16.30 -12.43 -8.77
C ARG A 13 15.59 -12.61 -10.12
N GLU A 14 15.17 -13.83 -10.44
CA GLU A 14 14.44 -14.13 -11.68
C GLU A 14 13.14 -13.33 -11.77
N TRP A 15 12.41 -13.20 -10.67
CA TRP A 15 11.23 -12.36 -10.60
C TRP A 15 11.57 -10.90 -10.92
N VAL A 16 12.58 -10.32 -10.26
CA VAL A 16 13.00 -8.93 -10.49
C VAL A 16 13.45 -8.71 -11.94
N ASP A 17 14.21 -9.64 -12.50
CA ASP A 17 14.66 -9.57 -13.90
C ASP A 17 13.48 -9.62 -14.88
N SER A 18 12.42 -10.36 -14.57
CA SER A 18 11.20 -10.40 -15.39
C SER A 18 10.51 -9.03 -15.47
N GLN A 19 10.53 -8.26 -14.38
CA GLN A 19 9.92 -6.92 -14.33
C GLN A 19 10.69 -5.92 -15.21
N VAL A 20 12.02 -6.05 -15.27
CA VAL A 20 12.88 -5.25 -16.15
C VAL A 20 12.68 -5.65 -17.61
N LYS A 21 12.67 -6.96 -17.91
CA LYS A 21 12.43 -7.47 -19.27
C LYS A 21 11.06 -7.09 -19.83
N GLY A 22 10.06 -6.91 -18.96
CA GLY A 22 8.74 -6.39 -19.33
C GLY A 22 8.75 -4.93 -19.80
N GLY A 23 9.88 -4.22 -19.70
CA GLY A 23 10.04 -2.85 -20.19
C GLY A 23 9.47 -1.77 -19.28
N VAL A 24 8.86 -2.15 -18.15
CA VAL A 24 8.30 -1.21 -17.16
C VAL A 24 9.42 -0.50 -16.40
N TYR A 25 10.54 -1.18 -16.17
CA TYR A 25 11.70 -0.65 -15.45
C TYR A 25 12.94 -0.75 -16.32
N ALA A 26 13.80 0.27 -16.31
CA ALA A 26 15.02 0.27 -17.12
C ALA A 26 16.13 -0.61 -16.53
N ASN A 27 16.13 -0.84 -15.22
CA ASN A 27 17.06 -1.74 -14.53
C ASN A 27 16.51 -2.20 -13.16
N VAL A 28 17.23 -3.13 -12.53
CA VAL A 28 16.89 -3.69 -11.22
C VAL A 28 16.81 -2.62 -10.14
N SER A 29 17.75 -1.67 -10.11
CA SER A 29 17.76 -0.61 -9.09
C SER A 29 16.54 0.32 -9.22
N ASP A 30 16.00 0.50 -10.43
CA ASP A 30 14.77 1.27 -10.64
C ASP A 30 13.56 0.57 -10.04
N TYR A 31 13.43 -0.74 -10.29
CA TYR A 31 12.39 -1.57 -9.68
C TYR A 31 12.45 -1.55 -8.16
N ILE A 32 13.64 -1.74 -7.57
CA ILE A 32 13.81 -1.72 -6.11
C ILE A 32 13.49 -0.34 -5.52
N ARG A 33 13.91 0.75 -6.18
CA ARG A 33 13.57 2.11 -5.72
C ARG A 33 12.06 2.36 -5.75
N ASP A 34 11.36 1.82 -6.74
CA ASP A 34 9.91 1.93 -6.81
C ASP A 34 9.20 1.15 -5.71
N LEU A 35 9.62 -0.10 -5.45
CA LEU A 35 9.12 -0.89 -4.34
C LEU A 35 9.29 -0.18 -2.98
N ILE A 36 10.43 0.46 -2.75
CA ILE A 36 10.68 1.22 -1.53
C ILE A 36 9.72 2.40 -1.43
N ARG A 37 9.46 3.13 -2.52
CA ARG A 37 8.47 4.23 -2.52
C ARG A 37 7.07 3.72 -2.24
N HIS A 38 6.65 2.61 -2.84
CA HIS A 38 5.35 2.01 -2.57
C HIS A 38 5.20 1.57 -1.11
N ASP A 39 6.23 0.97 -0.51
CA ASP A 39 6.23 0.63 0.92
C ASP A 39 6.11 1.89 1.79
N GLN A 40 6.88 2.94 1.50
CA GLN A 40 6.78 4.21 2.22
C GLN A 40 5.39 4.85 2.10
N GLN A 41 4.85 4.93 0.89
CA GLN A 41 3.53 5.50 0.64
C GLN A 41 2.43 4.71 1.36
N ARG A 42 2.50 3.37 1.35
CA ARG A 42 1.52 2.53 2.05
C ARG A 42 1.55 2.76 3.56
N ARG A 43 2.74 2.91 4.14
CA ARG A 43 2.90 3.22 5.57
C ARG A 43 2.37 4.60 5.89
N GLN A 44 2.74 5.61 5.11
CA GLN A 44 2.26 6.98 5.28
C GLN A 44 0.74 7.09 5.16
N ALA A 45 0.14 6.39 4.20
CA ALA A 45 -1.32 6.37 4.04
C ALA A 45 -2.02 5.73 5.25
N LEU A 46 -1.46 4.65 5.81
CA LEU A 46 -1.98 4.02 7.01
C LEU A 46 -1.86 4.95 8.23
N GLU A 47 -0.70 5.57 8.43
CA GLU A 47 -0.46 6.53 9.52
C GLU A 47 -1.43 7.72 9.43
N ALA A 48 -1.61 8.27 8.23
CA ALA A 48 -2.55 9.37 7.99
C ALA A 48 -4.01 8.96 8.29
N ALA A 49 -4.45 7.77 7.86
CA ALA A 49 -5.79 7.28 8.14
C ALA A 49 -6.03 7.03 9.63
N ILE A 50 -5.01 6.56 10.36
CA ILE A 50 -5.07 6.41 11.82
C ILE A 50 -5.18 7.77 12.50
N ALA A 51 -4.36 8.74 12.09
CA ALA A 51 -4.39 10.10 12.63
C ALA A 51 -5.76 10.75 12.39
N GLU A 52 -6.30 10.66 11.17
CA GLU A 52 -7.65 11.13 10.83
C GLU A 52 -8.72 10.48 11.73
N GLY A 53 -8.64 9.17 11.93
CA GLY A 53 -9.56 8.45 12.81
C GLY A 53 -9.49 8.92 14.26
N LEU A 54 -8.29 9.17 14.78
CA LEU A 54 -8.09 9.67 16.15
C LEU A 54 -8.61 11.11 16.30
N ASP A 55 -8.32 11.99 15.35
CA ASP A 55 -8.74 13.40 15.34
C ASP A 55 -10.25 13.54 15.12
N SER A 56 -10.90 12.57 14.48
CA SER A 56 -12.35 12.54 14.29
C SER A 56 -13.14 12.34 15.60
N GLY A 57 -12.45 11.95 16.68
CA GLY A 57 -13.05 11.72 17.99
C GLY A 57 -13.87 10.42 18.07
N ARG A 58 -14.45 10.18 19.25
CA ARG A 58 -15.16 8.92 19.51
C ARG A 58 -16.58 8.99 18.95
N SER A 59 -16.89 8.10 18.00
CA SER A 59 -18.25 7.97 17.47
C SER A 59 -19.23 7.49 18.57
N PRO A 60 -20.40 8.14 18.72
CA PRO A 60 -21.45 7.68 19.62
C PRO A 60 -22.29 6.53 19.03
N ARG A 61 -22.08 6.19 17.75
CA ARG A 61 -22.90 5.21 17.02
C ARG A 61 -22.55 3.79 17.40
N LYS A 62 -23.56 2.93 17.51
CA LYS A 62 -23.34 1.49 17.68
C LYS A 62 -23.04 0.82 16.34
N ALA A 63 -22.36 -0.32 16.39
CA ALA A 63 -22.04 -1.11 15.20
C ALA A 63 -23.31 -1.51 14.42
N GLU A 64 -24.39 -1.83 15.13
CA GLU A 64 -25.71 -2.17 14.57
C GLU A 64 -26.28 -1.04 13.71
N ASP A 65 -26.23 0.19 14.21
CA ASP A 65 -26.73 1.39 13.50
C ASP A 65 -25.91 1.68 12.24
N ILE A 66 -24.60 1.43 12.29
CA ILE A 66 -23.70 1.59 11.14
C ILE A 66 -24.02 0.55 10.06
N MET A 67 -24.20 -0.71 10.45
CA MET A 67 -24.52 -1.80 9.52
C MET A 67 -25.91 -1.65 8.89
N ALA A 68 -26.90 -1.21 9.67
CA ALA A 68 -28.24 -0.94 9.17
C ALA A 68 -28.24 0.18 8.11
N GLU A 69 -27.50 1.27 8.37
CA GLU A 69 -27.36 2.36 7.41
C GLU A 69 -26.64 1.90 6.13
N ALA A 70 -25.53 1.16 6.25
CA ALA A 70 -24.78 0.66 5.11
C ALA A 70 -25.64 -0.22 4.18
N LYS A 71 -26.46 -1.12 4.75
CA LYS A 71 -27.41 -1.94 3.99
C LYS A 71 -28.48 -1.10 3.29
N SER A 72 -29.04 -0.10 3.98
CA SER A 72 -30.05 0.79 3.41
C SER A 72 -29.52 1.58 2.21
N ARG A 73 -28.26 2.05 2.26
CA ARG A 73 -27.60 2.73 1.14
C ARG A 73 -27.43 1.81 -0.08
N LEU A 74 -27.09 0.54 0.16
CA LEU A 74 -26.86 -0.47 -0.89
C LEU A 74 -28.14 -0.91 -1.61
N VAL A 75 -29.30 -0.81 -0.96
CA VAL A 75 -30.61 -1.13 -1.56
C VAL A 75 -31.19 0.07 -2.35
N ARG A 76 -30.67 1.28 -2.12
CA ARG A 76 -31.13 2.52 -2.79
C ARG A 76 -30.29 2.93 -4.02
N GLY A 77 -29.14 2.29 -4.25
CA GLY A 77 -28.30 2.49 -5.44
C GLY A 77 -28.48 1.35 -6.43
#